data_AF-A0A7J2TK85-F1
#
_entry.id   AF-A0A7J2TK85-F1
#
_cell.length_a   1.000
_cell.length_b   1.000
_cell.length_c   1.000
_cell.angle_alpha   90.00
_cell.angle_beta   90.00
_cell.angle_gamma   90.00
#
_symmetry.space_group_name_H-M   'P 1'
#
loop_
_entity.id
_entity.type
_entity.pdbx_description
1 polymer ?
#
loop_
_entity_poly.entity_id
_entity_poly.type
_entity_poly.pdbx_seq_one_letter_code
_entity_poly.pdbx_strand_id
1 'polypeptide(L)'
;MENLDELMEDVIKKIRFRDTVAAVAISTAFLAFGILILVLLDVIIVSLAFKIPVSVFLLIIAWASMSVGVYLLTSMPLPVLHTKVVADSEGLEKLLEKGYNGTIFVTKVTFKKIPPKSGLRVNLKLIDVDDEEAKKYAKFGEELSYAIAGAKKIRAKVVSTRKCKVDGVDVITADEIGLYKTTKT
;
A
#
# COMPACT_ATOMS: atom_id res chain seq x y z
N MET A 1 13.67 14.50 -6.56
CA MET A 1 13.73 13.03 -6.67
C MET A 1 14.08 12.41 -5.33
N GLU A 2 14.98 13.01 -4.54
CA GLU A 2 15.39 12.54 -3.20
C GLU A 2 14.26 12.20 -2.22
N ASN A 3 13.21 13.02 -2.14
CA ASN A 3 12.09 12.78 -1.21
C ASN A 3 11.29 11.49 -1.49
N LEU A 4 11.27 10.99 -2.73
CA LEU A 4 10.51 9.79 -3.09
C LEU A 4 11.28 8.51 -2.75
N ASP A 5 12.61 8.57 -2.90
CA ASP A 5 13.50 7.44 -2.62
C ASP A 5 13.63 7.23 -1.10
N GLU A 6 13.72 8.32 -0.33
CA GLU A 6 13.76 8.28 1.14
C GLU A 6 12.47 7.69 1.75
N LEU A 7 11.30 8.06 1.20
CA LEU A 7 10.01 7.49 1.59
C LEU A 7 9.87 6.01 1.20
N MET A 8 10.41 5.62 0.04
CA MET A 8 10.39 4.22 -0.41
C MET A 8 11.30 3.36 0.47
N GLU A 9 12.45 3.89 0.88
CA GLU A 9 13.38 3.22 1.78
C GLU A 9 12.74 2.99 3.17
N ASP A 10 12.01 3.98 3.69
CA ASP A 10 11.26 3.85 4.95
C ASP A 10 10.15 2.79 4.87
N VAL A 11 9.44 2.69 3.75
CA VAL A 11 8.44 1.64 3.54
C VAL A 11 9.09 0.26 3.48
N ILE A 12 10.18 0.12 2.73
CA ILE A 12 10.94 -1.14 2.64
C ILE A 12 11.47 -1.55 4.03
N LYS A 13 11.99 -0.60 4.81
CA LYS A 13 12.48 -0.83 6.17
C LYS A 13 11.37 -1.28 7.10
N LYS A 14 10.18 -0.68 7.04
CA LYS A 14 9.01 -1.11 7.82
C LYS A 14 8.51 -2.51 7.43
N ILE A 15 8.47 -2.83 6.14
CA ILE A 15 8.10 -4.17 5.66
C ILE A 15 9.11 -5.20 6.15
N ARG A 16 10.41 -4.92 5.98
CA ARG A 16 11.48 -5.82 6.43
C ARG A 16 11.46 -6.01 7.94
N PHE A 17 11.18 -4.96 8.71
CA PHE A 17 11.01 -5.05 10.16
C PHE A 17 9.84 -5.95 10.54
N ARG A 18 8.66 -5.75 9.93
CA ARG A 18 7.48 -6.59 10.15
C ARG A 18 7.76 -8.06 9.83
N ASP A 19 8.39 -8.33 8.69
CA ASP A 19 8.72 -9.70 8.28
C ASP A 19 9.76 -10.34 9.22
N THR A 20 10.70 -9.54 9.75
CA THR A 20 11.67 -9.97 10.78
C THR A 20 10.96 -10.29 12.10
N VAL A 21 10.04 -9.43 12.56
CA VAL A 21 9.26 -9.65 13.78
C VAL A 21 8.41 -10.91 13.65
N ALA A 22 7.76 -11.11 12.50
CA ALA A 22 7.01 -12.33 12.22
C ALA A 22 7.91 -13.57 12.24
N ALA A 23 9.07 -13.52 11.59
CA ALA A 23 10.03 -14.62 11.58
C ALA A 23 10.55 -14.96 12.99
N VAL A 24 10.84 -13.94 13.81
CA VAL A 24 11.27 -14.11 15.20
C VAL A 24 10.17 -14.74 16.04
N ALA A 25 8.92 -14.29 15.90
CA ALA A 25 7.78 -14.87 16.62
C ALA A 25 7.57 -16.35 16.24
N ILE A 26 7.65 -16.68 14.95
CA ILE A 26 7.56 -18.06 14.46
C ILE A 26 8.71 -18.91 15.01
N SER A 27 9.96 -18.43 14.92
CA SER A 27 11.13 -19.14 15.43
C SER A 27 11.03 -19.40 16.94
N THR A 28 10.59 -18.40 17.71
CA THR A 28 10.43 -18.50 19.17
C THR A 28 9.34 -19.52 19.54
N ALA A 29 8.24 -19.54 18.78
CA ALA A 29 7.18 -20.52 18.94
C ALA A 29 7.67 -21.95 18.70
N PHE A 30 8.36 -22.20 17.58
CA PHE A 30 8.90 -23.53 17.26
C PHE A 30 9.87 -24.02 18.33
N LEU A 31 10.73 -23.14 18.84
CA LEU A 31 11.70 -23.49 19.87
C LEU A 31 11.00 -23.81 21.21
N ALA A 32 10.02 -23.00 21.62
CA ALA A 32 9.23 -23.25 22.83
C ALA A 32 8.43 -24.56 22.76
N PHE A 33 7.76 -24.83 21.64
CA PHE A 33 7.04 -26.09 21.42
C PHE A 33 7.99 -27.29 21.35
N GLY A 34 9.16 -27.13 20.73
CA GLY A 34 10.19 -28.17 20.68
C GLY A 34 10.70 -28.55 22.09
N ILE A 35 11.02 -27.56 22.93
CA ILE A 35 11.41 -27.80 24.33
C ILE A 35 10.29 -28.49 25.09
N LEU A 36 9.05 -28.04 24.91
CA LEU A 36 7.88 -28.62 25.58
C LEU A 36 7.67 -30.10 25.21
N ILE A 37 7.87 -30.46 23.94
CA ILE A 37 7.82 -31.86 23.48
C ILE A 37 8.95 -32.69 24.10
N LEU A 38 10.18 -32.16 24.17
CA LEU A 38 11.32 -32.86 24.79
C LEU A 38 11.11 -33.11 26.28
N VAL A 39 10.50 -32.16 26.99
CA VAL A 39 10.11 -32.33 28.40
C VAL A 39 9.01 -33.40 28.52
N LEU A 40 7.99 -33.37 27.65
CA LEU A 40 6.90 -34.36 27.69
C LEU A 40 7.36 -35.79 27.38
N LEU A 41 8.29 -35.97 26.44
CA LEU A 41 8.86 -37.25 26.03
C LEU A 41 9.92 -37.80 27.01
N ASP A 42 10.15 -37.13 28.14
CA ASP A 42 11.18 -37.49 29.15
C ASP A 42 12.61 -37.58 28.58
N VAL A 43 12.87 -36.91 27.44
CA VAL A 43 14.24 -36.76 26.91
C VAL A 43 15.07 -35.87 27.84
N ILE A 44 14.42 -34.92 28.51
CA ILE A 44 15.02 -34.11 29.58
C ILE A 44 14.48 -34.63 30.90
N ILE A 45 15.38 -35.11 31.77
CA ILE A 45 15.01 -35.67 33.07
C ILE A 45 14.57 -34.53 34.00
N VAL A 46 13.26 -34.35 34.10
CA VAL A 46 12.62 -33.46 35.06
C VAL A 46 11.87 -34.33 36.07
N SER A 47 11.99 -34.01 37.35
CA SER A 47 11.24 -34.74 38.40
C SER A 47 9.74 -34.70 38.10
N LEU A 48 9.06 -35.84 38.27
CA LEU A 48 7.65 -36.04 37.94
C LEU A 48 6.74 -34.97 38.58
N ALA A 49 7.11 -34.52 39.79
CA ALA A 49 6.40 -33.47 40.53
C ALA A 49 6.44 -32.09 39.85
N PHE A 50 7.46 -31.82 39.03
CA PHE A 50 7.67 -30.53 38.38
C PHE A 50 7.37 -30.53 36.87
N LYS A 51 7.18 -31.71 36.26
CA LYS A 51 6.93 -31.85 34.82
C LYS A 51 5.68 -31.07 34.36
N ILE A 52 4.58 -31.18 35.10
CA ILE A 52 3.32 -30.49 34.83
C ILE A 52 3.45 -28.97 35.00
N PRO A 53 3.89 -28.43 36.16
CA PRO A 53 3.98 -26.98 36.34
C PRO A 53 4.99 -26.32 35.39
N VAL A 54 6.12 -26.98 35.06
CA VAL A 54 7.08 -26.46 34.08
C VAL A 54 6.46 -26.40 32.68
N SER A 55 5.70 -27.42 32.28
CA SER A 55 5.02 -27.44 30.98
C SER A 55 3.96 -26.35 30.87
N VAL A 56 3.15 -26.16 31.93
CA VAL A 56 2.14 -25.09 31.99
C VAL A 56 2.79 -23.71 31.93
N PHE A 57 3.89 -23.51 32.67
CA PHE A 57 4.63 -22.25 32.68
C PHE A 57 5.22 -21.91 31.30
N LEU A 58 5.85 -22.88 30.63
CA LEU A 58 6.35 -22.72 29.27
C LEU A 58 5.23 -22.37 28.28
N LEU A 59 4.06 -23.01 28.43
CA LEU A 59 2.91 -22.75 27.57
C LEU A 59 2.39 -21.31 27.75
N ILE A 60 2.31 -20.83 28.99
CA ILE A 60 1.90 -19.44 29.30
C ILE A 60 2.88 -18.43 28.68
N ILE A 61 4.19 -18.67 28.81
CA ILE A 61 5.22 -17.80 28.21
C ILE A 61 5.10 -17.77 26.69
N ALA A 62 4.95 -18.94 26.06
CA ALA A 62 4.78 -19.04 24.61
C ALA A 62 3.54 -18.27 24.15
N TRP A 63 2.43 -18.40 24.89
CA TRP A 63 1.18 -17.73 24.59
C TRP A 63 1.27 -16.20 24.74
N ALA A 64 1.93 -15.72 25.79
CA ALA A 64 2.19 -14.30 26.01
C ALA A 64 3.10 -13.73 24.90
N SER A 65 4.17 -14.44 24.54
CA SER A 65 5.08 -14.03 23.47
C SER A 65 4.38 -13.94 22.11
N MET A 66 3.56 -14.93 21.76
CA MET A 66 2.75 -14.90 20.54
C MET A 66 1.78 -13.72 20.54
N SER A 67 1.10 -13.48 21.65
CA SER A 67 0.13 -12.38 21.78
C SER A 67 0.78 -11.01 21.55
N VAL A 68 1.99 -10.80 22.10
CA VAL A 68 2.79 -9.59 21.86
C VAL A 68 3.23 -9.50 20.40
N GLY A 69 3.68 -10.60 19.80
CA GLY A 69 4.06 -10.65 18.38
C GLY A 69 2.90 -10.27 17.46
N VAL A 70 1.72 -10.84 17.68
CA VAL A 70 0.50 -10.51 16.92
C VAL A 70 0.12 -9.05 17.11
N TYR A 71 0.14 -8.55 18.35
CA TYR A 71 -0.15 -7.15 18.63
C TYR A 71 0.77 -6.19 17.87
N LEU A 72 2.08 -6.46 17.86
CA LEU A 72 3.05 -5.66 17.10
C LEU A 72 2.79 -5.72 15.59
N LEU A 73 2.39 -6.86 15.05
CA LEU A 73 2.05 -7.01 13.64
C LEU A 73 0.76 -6.25 13.27
N THR A 74 -0.25 -6.28 14.14
CA THR A 74 -1.55 -5.65 13.88
C THR A 74 -1.58 -4.15 14.19
N SER A 75 -0.76 -3.69 15.14
CA SER A 75 -0.68 -2.28 15.53
C SER A 75 0.17 -1.44 14.58
N MET A 76 0.93 -2.06 13.68
CA MET A 76 1.61 -1.34 12.61
C MET A 76 0.60 -0.93 11.54
N PRO A 77 0.32 0.39 11.38
CA PRO A 77 -0.52 0.84 10.28
C PRO A 77 0.15 0.43 8.97
N LEU A 78 -0.60 -0.25 8.11
CA LEU A 78 -0.18 -0.53 6.75
C LEU A 78 0.30 0.79 6.13
N PRO A 79 1.51 0.85 5.54
CA PRO A 79 1.97 2.04 4.89
C PRO A 79 0.93 2.43 3.83
N VAL A 80 0.41 3.65 3.94
CA VAL A 80 -0.56 4.17 2.98
C VAL A 80 0.17 4.22 1.65
N LEU A 81 -0.10 3.27 0.76
CA LEU A 81 0.40 3.34 -0.60
C LEU A 81 -0.13 4.65 -1.17
N HIS A 82 0.78 5.57 -1.49
CA HIS A 82 0.42 6.80 -2.18
C HIS A 82 -0.41 6.41 -3.40
N THR A 83 -1.70 6.75 -3.36
CA THR A 83 -2.62 6.45 -4.46
C THR A 83 -2.06 7.15 -5.69
N LYS A 84 -1.53 6.39 -6.64
CA LYS A 84 -1.14 6.95 -7.94
C LYS A 84 -2.42 7.45 -8.60
N VAL A 85 -2.38 8.67 -9.12
CA VAL A 85 -3.53 9.34 -9.72
C VAL A 85 -3.25 9.55 -11.19
N VAL A 86 -4.12 9.05 -12.06
CA VAL A 86 -4.16 9.42 -13.47
C VAL A 86 -5.32 10.40 -13.66
N ALA A 87 -5.09 11.56 -14.27
CA ALA A 87 -6.15 12.55 -14.48
C ALA A 87 -6.43 12.77 -15.96
N ASP A 88 -7.70 12.99 -16.31
CA ASP A 88 -8.09 13.64 -17.56
C ASP A 88 -7.91 15.17 -17.45
N SER A 89 -8.15 15.90 -18.54
CA SER A 89 -7.95 17.35 -18.58
C SER A 89 -8.84 18.07 -17.56
N GLU A 90 -10.13 17.71 -17.49
CA GLU A 90 -11.11 18.28 -16.55
C GLU A 90 -10.81 17.92 -15.08
N GLY A 91 -10.42 16.68 -14.82
CA GLY A 91 -10.03 16.20 -13.51
C GLY A 91 -8.74 16.84 -13.02
N LEU A 92 -7.80 17.14 -13.92
CA LEU A 92 -6.58 17.86 -13.60
C LEU A 92 -6.87 19.29 -13.14
N GLU A 93 -7.75 20.01 -13.82
CA GLU A 93 -8.13 21.38 -13.42
C GLU A 93 -8.75 21.39 -12.02
N LYS A 94 -9.66 20.46 -11.73
CA LYS A 94 -10.25 20.34 -10.39
C LYS A 94 -9.23 19.96 -9.32
N LEU A 95 -8.24 19.12 -9.65
CA LEU A 95 -7.15 18.81 -8.72
C LEU A 95 -6.27 20.03 -8.42
N LEU A 96 -6.06 20.87 -9.43
CA LEU A 96 -5.30 22.11 -9.30
C LEU A 96 -6.03 23.15 -8.47
N GLU A 97 -7.34 23.35 -8.69
CA GLU A 97 -8.17 24.24 -7.86
C GLU A 97 -8.14 23.86 -6.39
N LYS A 98 -8.03 22.56 -6.10
CA LYS A 98 -7.92 22.03 -4.74
C LYS A 98 -6.52 22.07 -4.14
N GLY A 99 -5.52 22.49 -4.90
CA GLY A 99 -4.13 22.52 -4.43
C GLY A 99 -3.52 21.13 -4.21
N TYR A 100 -3.88 20.14 -5.04
CA TYR A 100 -3.23 18.83 -4.98
C TYR A 100 -1.77 18.94 -5.42
N ASN A 101 -0.85 18.69 -4.48
CA ASN A 101 0.60 18.79 -4.71
C ASN A 101 1.28 17.43 -5.02
N GLY A 102 0.50 16.35 -5.16
CA GLY A 102 1.02 15.03 -5.46
C GLY A 102 1.47 14.87 -6.92
N THR A 103 2.13 13.75 -7.23
CA THR A 103 2.46 13.41 -8.63
C THR A 103 1.20 12.99 -9.36
N ILE A 104 0.87 13.70 -10.44
CA ILE A 104 -0.27 13.38 -11.29
C ILE A 104 0.25 12.77 -12.58
N PHE A 105 -0.29 11.62 -12.94
CA PHE A 105 0.04 10.97 -14.19
C PHE A 105 -0.95 11.39 -15.28
N VAL A 106 -0.43 11.67 -16.46
CA VAL A 106 -1.23 12.09 -17.62
C VAL A 106 -0.78 11.31 -18.85
N THR A 107 -1.71 11.04 -19.75
CA THR A 107 -1.38 10.39 -21.02
C THR A 107 -0.92 11.43 -22.05
N LYS A 108 -0.25 11.00 -23.12
CA LYS A 108 0.17 11.90 -24.22
C LYS A 108 -1.01 12.67 -24.81
N VAL A 109 -2.18 12.03 -24.92
CA VAL A 109 -3.40 12.64 -25.47
C VAL A 109 -3.88 13.77 -24.57
N THR A 110 -3.95 13.51 -23.26
CA THR A 110 -4.34 14.51 -22.26
C THR A 110 -3.32 15.65 -22.18
N PHE A 111 -2.03 15.33 -22.20
CA PHE A 111 -0.95 16.33 -22.12
C PHE A 111 -0.99 17.38 -23.23
N LYS A 112 -1.32 16.97 -24.46
CA LYS A 112 -1.46 17.89 -25.59
C LYS A 112 -2.60 18.91 -25.43
N LYS A 113 -3.61 18.60 -24.62
CA LYS A 113 -4.79 19.43 -24.41
C LYS A 113 -4.68 20.33 -23.18
N ILE A 114 -3.71 20.07 -22.30
CA ILE A 114 -3.52 20.84 -21.07
C ILE A 114 -2.84 22.18 -21.38
N PRO A 115 -3.32 23.30 -20.80
CA PRO A 115 -2.65 24.59 -20.94
C PRO A 115 -1.22 24.55 -20.37
N PRO A 116 -0.21 25.17 -21.03
CA PRO A 116 1.17 25.18 -20.55
C PRO A 116 1.32 25.73 -19.13
N LYS A 117 0.47 26.69 -18.76
CA LYS A 117 0.42 27.29 -17.41
C LYS A 117 0.03 26.28 -16.33
N SER A 118 -0.88 25.35 -16.66
CA SER A 118 -1.30 24.29 -15.76
C SER A 118 -0.19 23.26 -15.61
N GLY A 119 0.48 22.88 -16.69
CA GLY A 119 1.59 21.92 -16.66
C GLY A 119 2.81 22.35 -15.84
N LEU A 120 3.06 23.66 -15.72
CA LEU A 120 4.16 24.20 -14.90
C LEU A 120 3.87 24.20 -13.39
N ARG A 121 2.59 24.14 -12.99
CA ARG A 121 2.17 24.19 -11.59
C ARG A 121 2.09 22.82 -10.92
N VAL A 122 2.12 21.74 -11.69
CA VAL A 122 1.95 20.37 -11.21
C VAL A 122 3.12 19.49 -11.59
N ASN A 123 3.42 18.54 -10.71
CA ASN A 123 4.40 17.49 -10.98
C ASN A 123 3.76 16.42 -11.88
N LEU A 124 3.66 16.73 -13.17
CA LEU A 124 3.08 15.86 -14.19
C LEU A 124 4.10 14.79 -14.62
N LYS A 125 3.67 13.52 -14.62
CA LYS A 125 4.40 12.43 -15.26
C LYS A 125 3.62 11.88 -16.44
N LEU A 126 4.28 11.83 -17.60
CA LEU A 126 3.71 11.24 -18.80
C LEU A 126 3.74 9.71 -18.73
N ILE A 127 2.60 9.09 -19.04
CA ILE A 127 2.49 7.64 -19.23
C ILE A 127 2.26 7.35 -20.71
N ASP A 128 3.00 6.38 -21.23
CA ASP A 128 2.76 5.81 -22.55
C ASP A 128 1.80 4.62 -22.47
N VAL A 129 0.74 4.70 -23.27
CA VAL A 129 -0.36 3.75 -23.31
C VAL A 129 -0.55 3.33 -24.76
N ASP A 130 -0.63 2.02 -24.99
CA ASP A 130 -0.82 1.48 -26.32
C ASP A 130 -2.25 1.73 -26.81
N ASP A 131 -2.39 2.13 -28.08
CA ASP A 131 -3.69 2.47 -28.67
C ASP A 131 -4.67 1.28 -28.64
N GLU A 132 -4.16 0.05 -28.71
CA GLU A 132 -4.97 -1.16 -28.61
C GLU A 132 -5.62 -1.34 -27.24
N GLU A 133 -4.94 -0.96 -26.16
CA GLU A 133 -5.49 -1.01 -24.81
C GLU A 133 -6.54 0.09 -24.60
N ALA A 134 -6.28 1.29 -25.10
CA ALA A 134 -7.23 2.40 -25.03
C ALA A 134 -8.53 2.11 -25.83
N LYS A 135 -8.42 1.45 -26.99
CA LYS A 135 -9.58 1.08 -27.82
C LYS A 135 -10.60 0.18 -27.09
N LYS A 136 -10.16 -0.64 -26.12
CA LYS A 136 -11.06 -1.47 -25.30
C LYS A 136 -12.04 -0.64 -24.47
N TYR A 137 -11.66 0.61 -24.15
CA TYR A 137 -12.44 1.53 -23.33
C TYR A 137 -13.08 2.66 -24.13
N ALA A 138 -13.02 2.63 -25.47
CA ALA A 138 -13.49 3.69 -26.37
C ALA A 138 -14.92 4.20 -26.10
N LYS A 139 -15.77 3.38 -25.47
CA LYS A 139 -17.14 3.71 -25.03
C LYS A 139 -17.20 4.93 -24.10
N PHE A 140 -16.10 5.30 -23.44
CA PHE A 140 -16.07 6.37 -22.45
C PHE A 140 -15.53 7.71 -22.98
N GLY A 141 -15.20 7.78 -24.28
CA GLY A 141 -14.57 8.95 -24.90
C GLY A 141 -13.04 8.84 -24.89
N GLU A 142 -12.40 9.49 -25.86
CA GLU A 142 -10.98 9.30 -26.17
C GLU A 142 -10.08 9.52 -24.94
N GLU A 143 -10.16 10.68 -24.29
CA GLU A 143 -9.31 10.99 -23.12
C GLU A 143 -9.50 10.05 -21.94
N LEU A 144 -10.75 9.76 -21.57
CA LEU A 144 -11.04 8.88 -20.44
C LEU A 144 -10.57 7.45 -20.74
N SER A 145 -10.65 7.01 -21.99
CA SER A 145 -10.20 5.68 -22.40
C SER A 145 -8.69 5.51 -22.22
N TYR A 146 -7.92 6.51 -22.65
CA TYR A 146 -6.47 6.53 -22.45
C TYR A 146 -6.12 6.64 -20.95
N ALA A 147 -6.85 7.45 -20.18
CA ALA A 147 -6.65 7.57 -18.74
C ALA A 147 -6.93 6.25 -17.99
N ILE A 148 -7.99 5.54 -18.34
CA ILE A 148 -8.35 4.22 -17.76
C ILE A 148 -7.30 3.17 -18.11
N ALA A 149 -6.88 3.09 -19.37
CA ALA A 149 -5.85 2.14 -19.80
C ALA A 149 -4.50 2.44 -19.11
N GLY A 150 -4.11 3.72 -19.02
CA GLY A 150 -2.93 4.13 -18.27
C GLY A 150 -3.03 3.78 -16.78
N ALA A 151 -4.19 4.01 -16.15
CA ALA A 151 -4.41 3.68 -14.76
C ALA A 151 -4.36 2.18 -14.48
N LYS A 152 -4.86 1.35 -15.39
CA LYS A 152 -4.74 -0.11 -15.29
C LYS A 152 -3.28 -0.57 -15.29
N LYS A 153 -2.46 0.00 -16.17
CA LYS A 153 -1.03 -0.33 -16.30
C LYS A 153 -0.23 -0.03 -15.02
N ILE A 154 -0.52 1.12 -14.38
CA ILE A 154 0.22 1.55 -13.18
C ILE A 154 -0.50 1.29 -11.86
N ARG A 155 -1.66 0.62 -11.90
CA ARG A 155 -2.56 0.37 -10.75
C ARG A 155 -2.91 1.67 -10.01
N ALA A 156 -3.38 2.66 -10.76
CA ALA A 156 -3.77 3.97 -10.27
C ALA A 156 -5.29 4.13 -10.24
N LYS A 157 -5.76 5.18 -9.54
CA LYS A 157 -7.14 5.67 -9.66
C LYS A 157 -7.20 6.72 -10.75
N VAL A 158 -8.30 6.75 -11.51
CA VAL A 158 -8.54 7.79 -12.50
C VAL A 158 -9.33 8.91 -11.84
N VAL A 159 -8.96 10.15 -12.12
CA VAL A 159 -9.72 11.32 -11.69
C VAL A 159 -10.38 11.93 -12.89
N SER A 160 -11.69 12.04 -12.81
CA SER A 160 -12.54 12.59 -13.84
C SER A 160 -13.77 13.25 -13.22
N THR A 161 -14.52 13.96 -14.04
CA THR A 161 -15.85 14.47 -13.67
C THR A 161 -16.89 13.36 -13.54
N ARG A 162 -16.67 12.22 -14.20
CA ARG A 162 -17.56 11.05 -14.14
C ARG A 162 -17.08 10.04 -13.11
N LYS A 163 -18.00 9.55 -12.27
CA LYS A 163 -17.74 8.46 -11.34
C LYS A 163 -18.17 7.13 -11.96
N CYS A 164 -17.23 6.21 -12.16
CA CYS A 164 -17.50 4.86 -12.64
C CYS A 164 -16.42 3.88 -12.20
N LYS A 165 -16.72 2.59 -12.23
CA LYS A 165 -15.75 1.53 -12.00
C LYS A 165 -15.64 0.69 -13.25
N VAL A 166 -14.44 0.59 -13.80
CA VAL A 166 -14.20 -0.08 -15.09
C VAL A 166 -13.05 -1.06 -14.93
N ASP A 167 -13.34 -2.35 -15.06
CA ASP A 167 -12.32 -3.41 -15.13
C ASP A 167 -11.28 -3.37 -13.98
N GLY A 168 -11.77 -3.12 -12.75
CA GLY A 168 -10.95 -3.00 -11.55
C GLY A 168 -10.28 -1.63 -11.33
N VAL A 169 -10.45 -0.68 -12.25
CA VAL A 169 -10.01 0.72 -12.11
C VAL A 169 -11.15 1.56 -11.55
N ASP A 170 -10.88 2.27 -10.46
CA ASP A 170 -11.83 3.22 -9.87
C ASP A 170 -11.63 4.60 -10.50
N VAL A 171 -12.69 5.11 -11.15
CA VAL A 171 -12.79 6.48 -11.63
C VAL A 171 -13.53 7.29 -10.57
N ILE A 172 -12.82 8.21 -9.95
CA ILE A 172 -13.29 9.01 -8.82
C ILE A 172 -13.30 10.50 -9.18
N THR A 173 -14.09 11.27 -8.45
CA THR A 173 -14.06 12.72 -8.55
C THR A 173 -12.93 13.29 -7.69
N ALA A 174 -12.50 14.52 -8.00
CA ALA A 174 -11.50 15.24 -7.21
C ALA A 174 -11.96 15.50 -5.74
N ASP A 175 -13.24 15.28 -5.42
CA ASP A 175 -13.79 15.31 -4.05
C ASP A 175 -13.42 14.09 -3.21
N GLU A 176 -13.18 12.96 -3.86
CA GLU A 176 -12.90 11.68 -3.19
C GLU A 176 -11.41 11.41 -3.05
N ILE A 177 -10.56 12.20 -3.70
CA ILE A 177 -9.14 12.22 -3.36
C ILE A 177 -9.03 12.91 -2.02
N GLY A 178 -8.73 12.12 -0.99
CA GLY A 178 -8.33 12.62 0.31
C GLY A 178 -7.24 13.67 0.10
N LEU A 179 -7.62 14.93 0.27
CA LEU A 179 -6.69 16.03 0.43
C LEU A 179 -5.82 15.61 1.61
N TYR A 180 -4.57 15.25 1.35
CA TYR A 180 -3.55 15.36 2.37
C TYR A 180 -3.53 16.84 2.73
N LYS A 181 -4.31 17.21 3.76
CA LYS A 181 -4.00 18.37 4.57
C LYS A 181 -2.55 18.13 4.96
N THR A 182 -1.63 18.79 4.27
CA THR A 182 -0.34 19.12 4.83
C THR A 182 -0.65 19.72 6.19
N THR A 183 -0.50 18.90 7.23
CA THR A 183 -0.38 19.38 8.59
C THR A 183 0.75 20.38 8.51
N LYS A 184 0.38 21.66 8.51
CA LYS A 184 1.33 22.74 8.75
C LYS A 184 1.97 22.41 10.10
N THR A 185 3.25 22.09 10.06
CA THR A 185 4.18 22.32 11.17
C THR A 185 4.04 23.74 11.67
#